data_AF-A0AAU3J5X1-F1
#
_entry.id   AF-A0AAU3J5X1-F1
#
_cell.length_a   1.000
_cell.length_b   1.000
_cell.length_c   1.000
_cell.angle_alpha   90.00
_cell.angle_beta   90.00
_cell.angle_gamma   90.00
#
_symmetry.space_group_name_H-M   'P 1'
#
loop_
_entity.id
_entity.type
_entity.pdbx_description
1 polymer ?
#
loop_
_entity_poly.entity_id
_entity_poly.type
_entity_poly.pdbx_seq_one_letter_code
_entity_poly.pdbx_strand_id
1 'polypeptide(L)'
;MSTVTTTTTAHRSARSLLRRTAWLANALFWSAFAILEAVNHGWLAGGLALVFFVLPDLTFLVALDEAPRMAKGQLAPRAVPYYNAMHRALVPLALVVAYSVQPVFAWAPAFAALCGWLAHISYDRAFGYGLRTKEGFQRG
;
A
#
# COMPACT_ATOMS: atom_id res chain seq x y z
N MET A 1 -29.07 -2.39 33.89
CA MET A 1 -27.63 -2.17 33.71
C MET A 1 -27.24 -2.59 32.29
N SER A 2 -27.44 -1.74 31.27
CA SER A 2 -27.18 -2.12 29.85
C SER A 2 -26.72 -0.97 28.93
N THR A 3 -26.37 0.20 29.46
CA THR A 3 -26.08 1.41 28.66
C THR A 3 -24.61 1.60 28.28
N VAL A 4 -23.69 0.74 28.73
CA VAL A 4 -22.24 0.95 28.54
C VAL A 4 -21.70 0.33 27.24
N THR A 5 -22.38 -0.69 26.67
CA THR A 5 -21.84 -1.48 25.55
C THR A 5 -21.99 -0.81 24.17
N THR A 6 -22.96 0.08 23.99
CA THR A 6 -23.29 0.71 22.70
C THR A 6 -22.29 1.79 22.28
N THR A 7 -21.80 2.59 23.23
CA THR A 7 -20.93 3.74 22.95
C THR A 7 -19.54 3.32 22.43
N THR A 8 -18.99 2.22 22.96
CA THR A 8 -17.65 1.73 22.57
C THR A 8 -17.62 1.14 21.16
N THR A 9 -18.73 0.58 20.68
CA THR A 9 -18.83 -0.04 19.35
C THR A 9 -18.97 1.02 18.25
N ALA A 10 -19.81 2.03 18.48
CA ALA A 10 -19.99 3.16 17.57
C ALA A 10 -18.69 3.97 17.38
N HIS A 11 -17.91 4.16 18.45
CA HIS A 11 -16.63 4.87 18.35
C HIS A 11 -15.59 4.10 17.52
N ARG A 12 -15.54 2.76 17.62
CA ARG A 12 -14.62 1.91 16.84
C ARG A 12 -14.97 1.91 15.36
N SER A 13 -16.25 1.88 15.00
CA SER A 13 -16.67 1.93 13.60
C SER A 13 -16.33 3.28 12.96
N ALA A 14 -16.62 4.40 13.65
CA ALA A 14 -16.30 5.75 13.16
C ALA A 14 -14.79 5.95 12.93
N ARG A 15 -13.93 5.49 13.86
CA ARG A 15 -12.47 5.53 13.68
C ARG A 15 -12.01 4.70 12.49
N SER A 16 -12.59 3.51 12.30
CA SER A 16 -12.24 2.64 11.18
C SER A 16 -12.63 3.25 9.83
N LEU A 17 -13.80 3.90 9.76
CA LEU A 17 -14.27 4.60 8.57
C LEU A 17 -13.39 5.80 8.26
N LEU A 18 -13.13 6.67 9.26
CA LEU A 18 -12.25 7.82 9.09
C LEU A 18 -10.87 7.41 8.59
N ARG A 19 -10.30 6.35 9.16
CA ARG A 19 -9.00 5.81 8.73
C ARG A 19 -9.04 5.31 7.28
N ARG A 20 -10.07 4.55 6.89
CA ARG A 20 -10.23 4.07 5.51
C ARG A 20 -10.42 5.23 4.52
N THR A 21 -11.20 6.24 4.89
CA THR A 21 -11.39 7.45 4.08
C THR A 21 -10.09 8.24 3.92
N ALA A 22 -9.29 8.39 5.00
CA ALA A 22 -7.99 9.04 4.92
C ALA A 22 -7.02 8.29 3.99
N TRP A 23 -7.02 6.94 4.06
CA TRP A 23 -6.24 6.13 3.13
C TRP A 23 -6.72 6.24 1.68
N LEU A 24 -8.04 6.31 1.46
CA LEU A 24 -8.58 6.51 0.12
C LEU A 24 -8.19 7.88 -0.45
N ALA A 25 -8.29 8.94 0.35
CA ALA A 25 -7.84 10.27 -0.05
C ALA A 25 -6.35 10.29 -0.40
N ASN A 26 -5.52 9.61 0.41
CA ASN A 26 -4.10 9.45 0.14
C ASN A 26 -3.84 8.65 -1.15
N ALA A 27 -4.61 7.60 -1.41
CA ALA A 27 -4.50 6.80 -2.63
C ALA A 27 -4.77 7.65 -3.88
N LEU A 28 -5.85 8.44 -3.85
CA LEU A 28 -6.21 9.36 -4.93
C LEU A 28 -5.15 10.45 -5.13
N PHE A 29 -4.62 11.00 -4.05
CA PHE A 29 -3.52 11.97 -4.09
C PHE A 29 -2.30 11.41 -4.82
N TRP A 30 -1.79 10.25 -4.41
CA TRP A 30 -0.61 9.66 -5.06
C TRP A 30 -0.88 9.21 -6.48
N SER A 31 -2.10 8.76 -6.79
CA SER A 31 -2.52 8.43 -8.16
C SER A 31 -2.51 9.66 -9.06
N ALA A 32 -3.01 10.80 -8.57
CA ALA A 32 -3.00 12.06 -9.32
C ALA A 32 -1.58 12.50 -9.67
N PHE A 33 -0.64 12.41 -8.73
CA PHE A 33 0.77 12.70 -9.01
C PHE A 33 1.39 11.72 -10.01
N ALA A 34 1.13 10.41 -9.87
CA ALA A 34 1.62 9.42 -10.83
C ALA A 34 1.12 9.70 -12.27
N ILE A 35 -0.15 10.08 -12.42
CA ILE A 35 -0.74 10.44 -13.71
C ILE A 35 -0.13 11.74 -14.23
N LEU A 36 0.01 12.76 -13.39
CA LEU A 36 0.63 14.03 -13.76
C LEU A 36 2.05 13.83 -14.30
N GLU A 37 2.86 13.04 -13.59
CA GLU A 37 4.23 12.72 -14.01
C GLU A 37 4.26 11.93 -15.31
N ALA A 38 3.34 10.96 -15.49
CA ALA A 38 3.22 10.20 -16.73
C ALA A 38 2.86 11.09 -17.94
N VAL A 39 1.95 12.04 -17.75
CA VAL A 39 1.55 12.99 -18.80
C VAL A 39 2.68 13.97 -19.13
N ASN A 40 3.38 14.48 -18.13
CA ASN A 40 4.42 15.50 -18.33
C ASN A 40 5.77 14.91 -18.80
N HIS A 41 6.09 13.67 -18.42
CA HIS A 41 7.42 13.06 -18.64
C HIS A 41 7.38 11.79 -19.51
N GLY A 42 6.19 11.43 -20.00
CA GLY A 42 6.01 10.41 -21.03
C GLY A 42 5.91 8.97 -20.52
N TRP A 43 5.96 8.03 -21.47
CA TRP A 43 5.65 6.62 -21.25
C TRP A 43 6.54 5.95 -20.21
N LEU A 44 7.80 6.37 -20.05
CA LEU A 44 8.71 5.78 -19.07
C LEU A 44 8.23 6.07 -17.64
N ALA A 45 7.79 7.29 -17.35
CA ALA A 45 7.24 7.66 -16.05
C ALA A 45 5.93 6.91 -15.77
N GLY A 46 5.02 6.87 -16.74
CA GLY A 46 3.77 6.10 -16.63
C GLY A 46 4.01 4.59 -16.47
N GLY A 47 4.95 4.03 -17.23
CA GLY A 47 5.34 2.63 -17.16
C GLY A 47 5.91 2.25 -15.80
N LEU A 48 6.84 3.05 -15.25
CA LEU A 48 7.38 2.81 -13.92
C LEU A 48 6.35 3.00 -12.82
N ALA A 49 5.46 4.00 -12.93
CA ALA A 49 4.34 4.16 -12.01
C ALA A 49 3.45 2.91 -11.98
N LEU A 50 3.09 2.36 -13.15
CA LEU A 50 2.29 1.14 -13.25
C LEU A 50 3.04 -0.09 -12.72
N VAL A 51 4.32 -0.25 -13.06
CA VAL A 51 5.15 -1.34 -12.55
C VAL A 51 5.19 -1.31 -11.02
N PHE A 52 5.49 -0.16 -10.42
CA PHE A 52 5.57 -0.03 -8.96
C PHE A 52 4.21 -0.04 -8.27
N PHE A 53 3.13 0.26 -9.00
CA PHE A 53 1.77 0.05 -8.52
C PHE A 53 1.42 -1.44 -8.39
N VAL A 54 1.93 -2.31 -9.27
CA VAL A 54 1.66 -3.76 -9.22
C VAL A 54 2.73 -4.53 -8.44
N LEU A 55 3.94 -3.99 -8.36
CA LEU A 55 5.11 -4.64 -7.76
C LEU A 55 4.87 -5.23 -6.35
N PRO A 56 4.16 -4.57 -5.41
CA PRO A 56 3.93 -5.15 -4.08
C PRO A 56 3.18 -6.48 -4.12
N ASP A 57 2.24 -6.67 -5.04
CA ASP A 57 1.47 -7.91 -5.19
C ASP A 57 2.29 -9.05 -5.80
N LEU A 58 3.34 -8.73 -6.56
CA LEU A 58 4.23 -9.76 -7.11
C LEU A 58 4.96 -10.55 -6.01
N THR A 59 5.00 -10.03 -4.77
CA THR A 59 5.52 -10.77 -3.61
C THR A 59 4.73 -12.04 -3.30
N PHE A 60 3.46 -12.13 -3.71
CA PHE A 60 2.67 -13.35 -3.58
C PHE A 60 3.22 -14.53 -4.38
N LEU A 61 3.99 -14.26 -5.43
CA LEU A 61 4.56 -15.29 -6.29
C LEU A 61 5.74 -16.05 -5.65
N VAL A 62 6.35 -15.51 -4.58
CA VAL A 62 7.52 -16.10 -3.90
C VAL A 62 7.23 -17.52 -3.38
N ALA A 63 5.99 -17.81 -3.00
CA ALA A 63 5.57 -19.09 -2.45
C ALA A 63 4.25 -19.57 -3.08
N LEU A 64 4.10 -19.36 -4.38
CA LEU A 64 2.90 -19.74 -5.13
C LEU A 64 2.64 -21.26 -5.07
N ASP A 65 3.69 -22.06 -4.95
CA ASP A 65 3.64 -23.51 -4.77
C ASP A 65 3.01 -23.97 -3.44
N GLU A 66 2.92 -23.06 -2.47
CA GLU A 66 2.28 -23.32 -1.18
C GLU A 66 0.79 -22.93 -1.16
N ALA A 67 0.35 -22.12 -2.14
CA ALA A 67 -1.02 -21.58 -2.19
C ALA A 67 -2.15 -22.64 -2.08
N PRO A 68 -2.06 -23.83 -2.73
CA PRO A 68 -3.12 -24.85 -2.62
C PRO A 68 -3.29 -25.42 -1.21
N ARG A 69 -2.30 -25.25 -0.34
CA ARG A 69 -2.26 -25.78 1.03
C ARG A 69 -2.65 -24.73 2.08
N MET A 70 -2.85 -23.48 1.67
CA MET A 70 -3.12 -22.37 2.59
C MET A 70 -4.62 -22.23 2.90
N ALA A 71 -4.93 -21.81 4.12
CA ALA A 71 -6.30 -21.46 4.47
C ALA A 71 -6.76 -20.21 3.69
N LYS A 72 -8.08 -20.05 3.52
CA LYS A 72 -8.63 -18.86 2.85
C LYS A 72 -8.18 -17.58 3.57
N GLY A 73 -7.54 -16.68 2.83
CA GLY A 73 -7.01 -15.41 3.35
C GLY A 73 -5.67 -15.51 4.07
N GLN A 74 -5.07 -16.71 4.14
CA GLN A 74 -3.73 -16.93 4.64
C GLN A 74 -2.71 -16.79 3.51
N LEU A 75 -1.68 -15.99 3.74
CA LEU A 75 -0.50 -15.94 2.89
C LEU A 75 0.49 -17.03 3.31
N ALA A 76 1.17 -17.65 2.35
CA ALA A 76 2.28 -18.56 2.67
C ALA A 76 3.30 -17.87 3.60
N PRO A 77 3.66 -18.45 4.76
CA PRO A 77 4.57 -17.84 5.72
C PRO A 77 5.90 -17.36 5.12
N ARG A 78 6.37 -18.06 4.07
CA ARG A 78 7.57 -17.69 3.31
C ARG A 78 7.43 -16.39 2.51
N ALA A 79 6.24 -16.05 2.04
CA ALA A 79 5.96 -14.80 1.31
C ALA A 79 5.70 -13.60 2.24
N VAL A 80 5.35 -13.84 3.51
CA VAL A 80 5.05 -12.81 4.52
C VAL A 80 6.14 -11.72 4.66
N PRO A 81 7.44 -12.03 4.81
CA PRO A 81 8.45 -10.97 4.99
C PRO A 81 8.53 -10.05 3.77
N TYR A 82 8.44 -10.60 2.55
CA TYR A 82 8.45 -9.84 1.30
C TYR A 82 7.21 -8.96 1.18
N TYR A 83 6.03 -9.54 1.42
CA TYR A 83 4.77 -8.80 1.44
C TYR A 83 4.82 -7.64 2.44
N ASN A 84 5.21 -7.91 3.69
CA ASN A 84 5.25 -6.90 4.74
C ASN A 84 6.27 -5.79 4.47
N ALA A 85 7.41 -6.11 3.86
CA ALA A 85 8.40 -5.13 3.45
C ALA A 85 7.84 -4.20 2.37
N MET A 86 7.20 -4.76 1.33
CA MET A 86 6.61 -3.98 0.24
C MET A 86 5.35 -3.20 0.64
N HIS A 87 4.61 -3.65 1.66
CA HIS A 87 3.38 -2.99 2.12
C HIS A 87 3.61 -2.02 3.29
N ARG A 88 4.87 -1.69 3.59
CA ARG A 88 5.23 -0.73 4.64
C ARG A 88 5.33 0.68 4.05
N ALA A 89 4.25 1.44 4.15
CA ALA A 89 4.13 2.81 3.61
C ALA A 89 5.28 3.76 3.96
N LEU A 90 5.92 3.56 5.13
CA LEU A 90 7.07 4.36 5.55
C LEU A 90 8.26 4.26 4.59
N VAL A 91 8.44 3.13 3.90
CA VAL A 91 9.55 2.93 2.97
C VAL A 91 9.43 3.85 1.75
N PRO A 92 8.38 3.75 0.91
CA PRO A 92 8.26 4.66 -0.24
C PRO A 92 8.03 6.11 0.19
N LEU A 93 7.40 6.37 1.34
CA LEU A 93 7.28 7.74 1.87
C LEU A 93 8.66 8.35 2.19
N ALA A 94 9.54 7.61 2.86
CA ALA A 94 10.89 8.08 3.15
C ALA A 94 11.70 8.32 1.85
N LEU A 95 11.51 7.47 0.84
CA LEU A 95 12.13 7.65 -0.47
C LEU A 95 11.62 8.89 -1.21
N VAL A 96 10.30 9.18 -1.13
CA VAL A 96 9.73 10.42 -1.68
C VAL A 96 10.34 11.64 -0.98
N VAL A 97 10.39 11.64 0.36
CA VAL A 97 10.97 12.75 1.12
C VAL A 97 12.45 12.94 0.77
N ALA A 98 13.22 11.84 0.70
CA ALA A 98 14.63 11.88 0.31
C ALA A 98 14.81 12.43 -1.12
N TYR A 99 13.95 12.01 -2.05
CA TYR A 99 13.94 12.52 -3.42
C TYR A 99 13.66 14.04 -3.45
N SER A 100 12.68 14.52 -2.68
CA SER A 100 12.29 15.94 -2.66
C SER A 100 13.35 16.88 -2.09
N VAL A 101 14.28 16.41 -1.25
CA VAL A 101 15.33 17.24 -0.64
C VAL A 101 16.68 17.16 -1.36
N GLN A 102 16.80 16.36 -2.42
CA GLN A 102 18.04 16.18 -3.19
C GLN A 102 17.93 16.88 -4.56
N PRO A 103 18.49 18.10 -4.71
CA PRO A 103 18.33 18.90 -5.94
C PRO A 103 19.07 18.33 -7.16
N VAL A 104 19.93 17.33 -6.98
CA VAL A 104 20.83 16.81 -8.03
C VAL A 104 20.20 15.68 -8.86
N PHE A 105 19.15 15.02 -8.36
CA PHE A 105 18.55 13.84 -8.99
C PHE A 105 17.05 14.04 -9.26
N ALA A 106 16.71 15.00 -10.13
CA ALA A 106 15.34 15.21 -10.60
C ALA A 106 14.98 14.24 -11.74
N TRP A 107 14.90 12.94 -11.43
CA TRP A 107 14.45 11.92 -12.40
C TRP A 107 12.97 11.61 -12.21
N ALA A 108 12.11 12.30 -12.96
CA ALA A 108 10.66 12.20 -12.90
C ALA A 108 10.10 10.75 -12.91
N PRO A 109 10.62 9.81 -13.73
CA PRO A 109 10.16 8.43 -13.69
C PRO A 109 10.34 7.73 -12.34
N ALA A 110 11.39 8.05 -11.57
CA ALA A 110 11.53 7.50 -10.21
C ALA A 110 10.48 8.06 -9.25
N PHE A 111 10.18 9.35 -9.34
CA PHE A 111 9.14 9.95 -8.52
C PHE A 111 7.76 9.35 -8.85
N ALA A 112 7.44 9.20 -10.14
CA ALA A 112 6.23 8.53 -10.61
C ALA A 112 6.11 7.09 -10.07
N ALA A 113 7.22 6.34 -10.07
CA ALA A 113 7.29 5.00 -9.49
C ALA A 113 6.93 4.98 -7.99
N LEU A 114 7.50 5.91 -7.22
CA LEU A 114 7.21 6.03 -5.78
C LEU A 114 5.74 6.42 -5.52
N CYS A 115 5.17 7.29 -6.35
CA CYS A 115 3.75 7.62 -6.30
C CYS A 115 2.87 6.38 -6.57
N GLY A 116 3.20 5.58 -7.60
CA GLY A 116 2.51 4.32 -7.89
C GLY A 116 2.55 3.35 -6.71
N TRP A 117 3.71 3.19 -6.07
CA TRP A 117 3.86 2.34 -4.90
C TRP A 117 3.04 2.83 -3.70
N LEU A 118 3.07 4.13 -3.39
CA LEU A 118 2.26 4.70 -2.31
C LEU A 118 0.76 4.62 -2.58
N ALA A 119 0.34 4.81 -3.83
CA ALA A 119 -1.05 4.65 -4.24
C ALA A 119 -1.53 3.21 -3.97
N HIS A 120 -0.76 2.21 -4.38
CA HIS A 120 -1.07 0.80 -4.14
C HIS A 120 -1.29 0.52 -2.64
N ILE A 121 -0.32 0.85 -1.79
CA ILE A 121 -0.42 0.61 -0.35
C ILE A 121 -1.66 1.31 0.24
N SER A 122 -1.95 2.51 -0.25
CA SER A 122 -3.08 3.31 0.24
C SER A 122 -4.43 2.73 -0.15
N TYR A 123 -4.58 2.22 -1.38
CA TYR A 123 -5.78 1.50 -1.79
C TYR A 123 -6.00 0.25 -0.94
N ASP A 124 -4.93 -0.50 -0.68
CA ASP A 124 -4.97 -1.66 0.19
C ASP A 124 -5.52 -1.30 1.58
N ARG A 125 -5.00 -0.23 2.20
CA ARG A 125 -5.47 0.21 3.53
C ARG A 125 -6.88 0.78 3.50
N ALA A 126 -7.29 1.40 2.39
CA ALA A 126 -8.65 1.90 2.20
C ALA A 126 -9.67 0.77 2.11
N PHE A 127 -9.36 -0.31 1.38
CA PHE A 127 -10.19 -1.53 1.30
C PHE A 127 -10.11 -2.39 2.55
N GLY A 128 -9.18 -2.06 3.45
CA GLY A 128 -9.05 -2.71 4.74
C GLY A 128 -8.11 -3.90 4.73
N TYR A 129 -7.26 -4.04 3.70
CA TYR A 129 -6.09 -4.91 3.72
C TYR A 129 -4.97 -4.30 4.55
N GLY A 130 -4.08 -5.14 5.04
CA GLY A 130 -3.01 -4.74 5.94
C GLY A 130 -1.88 -5.75 5.99
N LEU A 131 -0.88 -5.45 6.82
CA LEU A 131 0.27 -6.34 7.03
C LEU A 131 -0.17 -7.71 7.51
N ARG A 132 0.66 -8.73 7.25
CA ARG A 132 0.41 -10.11 7.65
C ARG A 132 1.15 -10.48 8.94
N THR A 133 0.57 -11.36 9.74
CA THR A 133 1.23 -12.03 10.86
C THR A 133 2.25 -13.04 10.33
N LYS A 134 3.10 -13.59 11.22
CA LYS A 134 4.12 -14.59 10.81
C LYS A 134 3.49 -15.83 10.19
N GLU A 135 2.27 -16.16 10.60
CA GLU A 135 1.46 -17.28 10.14
C GLU A 135 0.73 -16.98 8.82
N GLY A 136 0.80 -15.73 8.32
CA GLY A 136 0.22 -15.33 7.04
C GLY A 136 -1.16 -14.70 7.10
N PHE A 137 -1.77 -14.61 8.28
CA PHE A 137 -3.09 -13.99 8.46
C PHE A 137 -2.98 -12.47 8.47
N GLN A 138 -4.08 -11.78 8.18
CA GLN A 138 -4.08 -10.33 8.23
C GLN A 138 -3.97 -9.82 9.68
N ARG A 139 -3.10 -8.83 9.89
CA ARG A 139 -2.91 -8.15 11.19
C ARG A 139 -3.92 -7.01 11.27
N GLY A 140 -5.00 -7.20 12.02
CA GLY A 140 -6.00 -6.15 12.25
C GLY A 140 -7.30 -6.68 12.80
#